data_AF-A0A7S4HBQ7-F1
#
_entry.id   AF-A0A7S4HBQ7-F1
#
_cell.length_a   1.000
_cell.length_b   1.000
_cell.length_c   1.000
_cell.angle_alpha   90.00
_cell.angle_beta   90.00
_cell.angle_gamma   90.00
#
_symmetry.space_group_name_H-M   'P 1'
#
loop_
_entity.id
_entity.type
_entity.pdbx_description
1 polymer ?
#
loop_
_entity_poly.entity_id
_entity_poly.type
_entity_poly.pdbx_seq_one_letter_code
_entity_poly.pdbx_strand_id
1 'polypeptide(L)'
;HFSNSGLGDIVSIESREGEVLEFETQVSSKNSIETVLCHVEIAIKDCLKKLMKETMILDPEAFDWILDVPCQIGILWFQITWTSLVEAKVSSDLDGKGLGNTVSGYISKWQIGVSSLFQHDLTAAEYLKVQSTLTILFGLRDTTTELLNRKLRSSQEFDWQKQLKYRYAAEENQSYMEVMGRNMNYEYEFSGCKPRLVQHPNSNRFFTFAMYTFMNVNYVLVKGDIETEKN
;
A
#
# COMPACT_ATOMS: atom_id res chain seq x y z
N HIS A 1 -25.81 -11.62 -9.35
CA HIS A 1 -26.80 -12.51 -9.99
C HIS A 1 -26.06 -13.73 -10.50
N PHE A 2 -26.24 -14.91 -9.88
CA PHE A 2 -25.66 -16.15 -10.38
C PHE A 2 -26.64 -16.78 -11.38
N SER A 3 -26.38 -16.65 -12.67
CA SER A 3 -27.19 -17.30 -13.72
C SER A 3 -26.81 -18.77 -13.84
N ASN A 4 -27.83 -19.63 -13.71
CA ASN A 4 -27.79 -21.08 -13.88
C ASN A 4 -27.50 -21.49 -15.34
N SER A 5 -26.23 -21.45 -15.74
CA SER A 5 -25.75 -22.09 -16.97
C SER A 5 -24.35 -22.62 -16.74
N GLY A 6 -24.24 -23.88 -16.28
CA GLY A 6 -23.00 -24.64 -16.07
C GLY A 6 -21.94 -23.88 -15.29
N LEU A 7 -21.84 -24.10 -13.97
CA LEU A 7 -20.82 -23.54 -13.07
C LEU A 7 -19.47 -23.40 -13.77
N GLY A 8 -19.23 -22.22 -14.33
CA GLY A 8 -18.01 -21.88 -15.05
C GLY A 8 -16.88 -21.76 -14.05
N ASP A 9 -15.66 -22.03 -14.49
CA ASP A 9 -14.50 -21.80 -13.63
C ASP A 9 -14.39 -20.29 -13.35
N ILE A 10 -13.99 -19.92 -12.14
CA ILE A 10 -13.86 -18.53 -11.70
C ILE A 10 -12.57 -17.98 -12.30
N VAL A 11 -12.69 -16.89 -13.07
CA VAL A 11 -11.59 -16.30 -13.85
C VAL A 11 -11.13 -14.95 -13.33
N SER A 12 -11.92 -14.28 -12.50
CA SER A 12 -11.57 -12.97 -11.95
C SER A 12 -12.39 -12.66 -10.68
N ILE A 13 -11.93 -11.66 -9.94
CA ILE A 13 -12.68 -11.02 -8.86
C ILE A 13 -12.80 -9.52 -9.12
N GLU A 14 -13.95 -8.96 -8.81
CA GLU A 14 -14.24 -7.53 -8.99
C GLU A 14 -14.55 -6.90 -7.63
N SER A 15 -13.95 -5.74 -7.35
CA SER A 15 -14.23 -4.96 -6.16
C SER A 15 -15.52 -4.15 -6.32
N ARG A 16 -16.06 -3.64 -5.21
CA ARG A 16 -17.26 -2.79 -5.24
C ARG A 16 -17.06 -1.52 -6.08
N GLU A 17 -15.84 -1.05 -6.15
CA GLU A 17 -15.41 0.17 -6.84
C GLU A 17 -15.09 -0.09 -8.33
N GLY A 18 -15.27 -1.33 -8.81
CA GLY A 18 -15.07 -1.72 -10.20
C GLY A 18 -13.63 -2.08 -10.56
N GLU A 19 -12.74 -2.26 -9.57
CA GLU A 19 -11.40 -2.78 -9.83
C GLU A 19 -11.45 -4.30 -10.03
N VAL A 20 -10.95 -4.77 -11.17
CA VAL A 20 -10.94 -6.20 -11.52
C VAL A 20 -9.54 -6.77 -11.36
N LEU A 21 -9.44 -7.93 -10.73
CA LEU A 21 -8.25 -8.76 -10.67
C LEU A 21 -8.50 -10.05 -11.43
N GLU A 22 -7.83 -10.21 -12.56
CA GLU A 22 -7.91 -11.42 -13.38
C GLU A 22 -6.97 -12.51 -12.86
N PHE A 23 -7.47 -13.74 -12.80
CA PHE A 23 -6.70 -14.89 -12.35
C PHE A 23 -6.01 -15.56 -13.54
N GLU A 24 -4.72 -15.87 -13.38
CA GLU A 24 -3.98 -16.64 -14.39
C GLU A 24 -4.42 -18.10 -14.45
N THR A 25 -4.74 -18.66 -13.28
CA THR A 25 -5.26 -20.02 -13.18
C THR A 25 -6.73 -19.96 -12.78
N GLN A 26 -7.58 -20.54 -13.61
CA GLN A 26 -9.02 -20.58 -13.35
C GLN A 26 -9.32 -21.47 -12.15
N VAL A 27 -10.19 -21.01 -11.26
CA VAL A 27 -10.58 -21.78 -10.06
C VAL A 27 -11.84 -22.57 -10.36
N SER A 28 -11.76 -23.90 -10.31
CA SER A 28 -12.92 -24.72 -10.65
C SER A 28 -14.01 -24.66 -9.58
N SER A 29 -15.22 -24.34 -10.03
CA SER A 29 -16.41 -24.17 -9.19
C SER A 29 -17.17 -25.47 -8.92
N LYS A 30 -16.61 -26.61 -9.33
CA LYS A 30 -17.18 -27.96 -9.14
C LYS A 30 -16.95 -28.55 -7.73
N ASN A 31 -16.08 -27.93 -6.92
CA ASN A 31 -15.75 -28.41 -5.57
C ASN A 31 -16.77 -27.90 -4.52
N SER A 32 -16.62 -28.32 -3.25
CA SER A 32 -17.41 -27.72 -2.17
C SER A 32 -17.13 -26.23 -2.05
N ILE A 33 -18.08 -25.47 -1.50
CA ILE A 33 -17.96 -24.02 -1.42
C ILE A 33 -16.75 -23.58 -0.59
N GLU A 34 -16.42 -24.30 0.48
CA GLU A 34 -15.24 -24.03 1.30
C GLU A 34 -13.96 -24.25 0.51
N THR A 35 -13.87 -25.32 -0.28
CA THR A 35 -12.72 -25.59 -1.15
C THR A 35 -12.58 -24.54 -2.24
N VAL A 36 -13.69 -24.11 -2.84
CA VAL A 36 -13.68 -23.04 -3.84
C VAL A 36 -13.18 -21.73 -3.23
N LEU A 37 -13.68 -21.35 -2.05
CA LEU A 37 -13.24 -20.13 -1.35
C LEU A 37 -11.75 -20.18 -0.99
N CYS A 38 -11.24 -21.30 -0.48
CA CYS A 38 -9.82 -21.48 -0.22
C CYS A 38 -8.98 -21.34 -1.50
N HIS A 39 -9.39 -21.94 -2.61
CA HIS A 39 -8.67 -21.83 -3.87
C HIS A 39 -8.70 -20.41 -4.44
N VAL A 40 -9.82 -19.69 -4.30
CA VAL A 40 -9.91 -18.28 -4.69
C VAL A 40 -8.97 -17.43 -3.86
N GLU A 41 -8.91 -17.64 -2.54
CA GLU A 41 -7.98 -16.91 -1.67
C GLU A 41 -6.51 -17.12 -2.09
N ILE A 42 -6.14 -18.37 -2.36
CA ILE A 42 -4.79 -18.71 -2.85
C ILE A 42 -4.51 -18.03 -4.19
N ALA A 43 -5.45 -18.12 -5.15
CA ALA A 43 -5.29 -17.50 -6.48
C ALA A 43 -5.13 -15.97 -6.40
N ILE A 44 -5.88 -15.31 -5.51
CA ILE A 44 -5.74 -13.88 -5.24
C ILE A 44 -4.34 -13.56 -4.71
N LYS A 45 -3.90 -14.28 -3.68
CA LYS A 45 -2.58 -14.06 -3.04
C LYS A 45 -1.45 -14.26 -4.05
N ASP A 46 -1.49 -15.32 -4.84
CA ASP A 46 -0.47 -15.63 -5.84
C ASP A 46 -0.43 -14.58 -6.95
N CYS A 47 -1.58 -14.16 -7.47
CA CYS A 47 -1.68 -13.11 -8.48
C CYS A 47 -1.08 -11.79 -7.98
N LEU A 48 -1.45 -11.37 -6.76
CA LEU A 48 -0.96 -10.11 -6.19
C LEU A 48 0.53 -10.15 -5.85
N LYS A 49 1.06 -11.29 -5.38
CA LYS A 49 2.50 -11.47 -5.18
C LYS A 49 3.26 -11.39 -6.51
N LYS A 50 2.72 -11.99 -7.57
CA LYS A 50 3.31 -11.91 -8.91
C LYS A 50 3.35 -10.47 -9.41
N LEU A 51 2.22 -9.76 -9.35
CA LEU A 51 2.13 -8.35 -9.73
C LEU A 51 3.08 -7.46 -8.90
N MET A 52 3.21 -7.73 -7.60
CA MET A 52 4.18 -7.04 -6.75
C MET A 52 5.62 -7.27 -7.24
N LYS A 53 5.98 -8.51 -7.57
CA LYS A 53 7.31 -8.83 -8.09
C LYS A 53 7.62 -8.11 -9.40
N GLU A 54 6.67 -8.12 -10.33
CA GLU A 54 6.81 -7.49 -11.64
C GLU A 54 6.96 -5.97 -11.51
N THR A 55 6.13 -5.34 -10.67
CA THR A 55 6.19 -3.89 -10.42
C THR A 55 7.48 -3.44 -9.75
N MET A 56 8.10 -4.28 -8.90
CA MET A 56 9.39 -3.95 -8.30
C MET A 56 10.56 -3.90 -9.29
N ILE A 57 10.40 -4.42 -10.52
CA ILE A 57 11.43 -4.45 -11.57
C ILE A 57 11.19 -3.33 -12.61
N LEU A 58 10.01 -2.71 -12.62
CA LEU A 58 9.65 -1.66 -13.56
C LEU A 58 10.52 -0.41 -13.41
N ASP A 59 10.61 0.36 -14.49
CA ASP A 59 11.29 1.65 -14.49
C ASP A 59 10.62 2.59 -13.48
N PRO A 60 11.34 3.07 -12.45
CA PRO A 60 10.79 3.97 -11.43
C PRO A 60 10.42 5.37 -11.96
N GLU A 61 10.77 5.71 -13.21
CA GLU A 61 10.43 6.99 -13.83
C GLU A 61 9.23 6.91 -14.80
N ALA A 62 8.76 5.71 -15.14
CA ALA A 62 7.50 5.51 -15.85
C ALA A 62 6.35 5.42 -14.83
N PHE A 63 5.23 6.10 -15.03
CA PHE A 63 4.07 6.03 -14.10
C PHE A 63 2.80 5.45 -14.72
N ASP A 64 2.79 5.19 -16.02
CA ASP A 64 1.61 4.68 -16.74
C ASP A 64 1.16 3.31 -16.23
N TRP A 65 2.13 2.48 -15.81
CA TRP A 65 1.89 1.14 -15.24
C TRP A 65 1.00 1.14 -13.99
N ILE A 66 0.82 2.29 -13.32
CA ILE A 66 -0.06 2.42 -12.16
C ILE A 66 -1.50 2.11 -12.54
N LEU A 67 -1.91 2.43 -13.76
CA LEU A 67 -3.27 2.13 -14.24
C LEU A 67 -3.44 0.62 -14.50
N ASP A 68 -2.39 -0.05 -14.95
CA ASP A 68 -2.38 -1.47 -15.31
C ASP A 68 -2.38 -2.43 -14.11
N VAL A 69 -2.01 -1.94 -12.92
CA VAL A 69 -1.94 -2.77 -11.71
C VAL A 69 -3.04 -2.43 -10.71
N PRO A 70 -3.43 -3.35 -9.82
CA PRO A 70 -4.35 -3.04 -8.74
C PRO A 70 -3.84 -1.88 -7.89
N CYS A 71 -4.75 -1.00 -7.48
CA CYS A 71 -4.51 0.19 -6.67
C CYS A 71 -3.66 -0.11 -5.42
N GLN A 72 -3.89 -1.26 -4.79
CA GLN A 72 -3.10 -1.70 -3.64
C GLN A 72 -1.63 -1.99 -3.96
N ILE A 73 -1.31 -2.54 -5.14
CA ILE A 73 0.06 -2.86 -5.54
C ILE A 73 0.84 -1.59 -5.84
N GLY A 74 0.24 -0.66 -6.59
CA GLY A 74 0.86 0.64 -6.86
C GLY A 74 1.17 1.41 -5.57
N ILE A 75 0.21 1.46 -4.64
CA ILE A 75 0.42 2.09 -3.33
C ILE A 75 1.53 1.40 -2.52
N LEU A 76 1.51 0.07 -2.46
CA LEU A 76 2.50 -0.71 -1.73
C LEU A 76 3.92 -0.48 -2.29
N TRP A 77 4.07 -0.40 -3.61
CA TRP A 77 5.33 -0.07 -4.27
C TRP A 77 5.91 1.28 -3.81
N PHE A 78 5.08 2.33 -3.77
CA PHE A 78 5.53 3.65 -3.30
C PHE A 78 5.98 3.61 -1.83
N GLN A 79 5.23 2.89 -0.98
CA GLN A 79 5.55 2.77 0.44
C GLN A 79 6.86 1.99 0.68
N ILE A 80 7.09 0.91 -0.06
CA ILE A 80 8.33 0.11 0.00
C ILE A 80 9.53 0.94 -0.48
N THR A 81 9.38 1.59 -1.63
CA THR A 81 10.45 2.37 -2.25
C THR A 81 10.80 3.57 -1.37
N TRP A 82 9.80 4.27 -0.82
CA TRP A 82 10.03 5.34 0.14
C TRP A 82 10.76 4.87 1.40
N THR A 83 10.33 3.78 2.00
CA THR A 83 10.98 3.20 3.19
C THR A 83 12.46 2.93 2.92
N SER A 84 12.74 2.27 1.79
CA SER A 84 14.11 1.94 1.37
C SER A 84 14.96 3.18 1.12
N LEU A 85 14.40 4.21 0.47
CA LEU A 85 15.10 5.48 0.20
C LEU A 85 15.46 6.22 1.48
N VAL A 86 14.54 6.30 2.44
CA VAL A 86 14.79 6.96 3.73
C VAL A 86 15.88 6.22 4.50
N GLU A 87 15.78 4.89 4.63
CA GLU A 87 16.76 4.09 5.38
C GLU A 87 18.15 4.12 4.74
N ALA A 88 18.23 4.07 3.40
CA ALA A 88 19.50 4.17 2.68
C ALA A 88 20.16 5.55 2.91
N LYS A 89 19.37 6.63 2.92
CA LYS A 89 19.91 7.99 3.15
C LYS A 89 20.31 8.22 4.59
N VAL A 90 19.50 7.79 5.55
CA VAL A 90 19.85 7.89 6.98
C VAL A 90 21.10 7.06 7.30
N SER A 91 21.33 5.94 6.61
CA SER A 91 22.53 5.11 6.82
C SER A 91 23.79 5.67 6.15
N SER A 92 23.65 6.42 5.06
CA SER A 92 24.79 6.95 4.27
C SER A 92 25.17 8.38 4.62
N ASP A 93 24.24 9.16 5.17
CA ASP A 93 24.43 10.58 5.43
C ASP A 93 24.43 10.89 6.93
N LEU A 94 25.63 11.02 7.50
CA LEU A 94 25.84 11.39 8.91
C LEU A 94 25.45 12.87 9.18
N ASP A 95 25.35 13.71 8.14
CA ASP A 95 25.10 15.15 8.26
C ASP A 95 23.61 15.53 8.13
N GLY A 96 22.73 14.58 7.76
CA GLY A 96 21.28 14.74 7.72
C GLY A 96 20.73 15.67 6.61
N LYS A 97 21.57 16.10 5.65
CA LYS A 97 21.19 17.03 4.56
C LYS A 97 20.68 16.31 3.30
N GLY A 98 21.12 15.08 3.07
CA GLY A 98 20.78 14.21 1.96
C GLY A 98 19.36 13.64 2.02
N LEU A 99 18.77 13.49 3.22
CA LEU A 99 17.36 13.15 3.36
C LEU A 99 16.48 14.24 2.70
N GLY A 100 16.84 15.51 2.88
CA GLY A 100 16.04 16.66 2.46
C GLY A 100 15.97 16.81 0.94
N ASN A 101 17.13 16.84 0.30
CA ASN A 101 17.18 17.13 -1.14
C ASN A 101 16.87 15.89 -2.00
N THR A 102 17.26 14.69 -1.56
CA THR A 102 17.08 13.49 -2.39
C THR A 102 15.68 12.90 -2.22
N VAL A 103 15.25 12.58 -0.99
CA VAL A 103 13.96 11.89 -0.78
C VAL A 103 12.78 12.79 -1.16
N SER A 104 12.80 14.07 -0.75
CA SER A 104 11.75 15.02 -1.15
C SER A 104 11.71 15.24 -2.66
N GLY A 105 12.86 15.17 -3.34
CA GLY A 105 12.95 15.23 -4.80
C GLY A 105 12.27 14.06 -5.49
N TYR A 106 12.51 12.82 -5.02
CA TYR A 106 11.82 11.62 -5.52
C TYR A 106 10.31 11.69 -5.29
N ILE A 107 9.87 12.08 -4.09
CA ILE A 107 8.43 12.20 -3.80
C ILE A 107 7.78 13.26 -4.70
N SER A 108 8.46 14.39 -4.93
CA SER A 108 7.95 15.42 -5.84
C SER A 108 7.83 14.92 -7.28
N LYS A 109 8.83 14.16 -7.77
CA LYS A 109 8.75 13.50 -9.08
C LYS A 109 7.56 12.54 -9.16
N TRP A 110 7.36 11.70 -8.15
CA TRP A 110 6.24 10.77 -8.07
C TRP A 110 4.90 11.50 -8.07
N GLN A 111 4.76 12.57 -7.29
CA GLN A 111 3.54 13.38 -7.25
C GLN A 111 3.22 13.97 -8.62
N ILE A 112 4.23 14.52 -9.32
CA ILE A 112 4.05 15.08 -10.67
C ILE A 112 3.66 13.99 -11.66
N GLY A 113 4.39 12.87 -11.68
CA GLY A 113 4.16 11.76 -12.61
C GLY A 113 2.84 11.04 -12.42
N VAL A 114 2.41 10.85 -11.17
CA VAL A 114 1.07 10.32 -10.89
C VAL A 114 -0.02 11.35 -11.23
N SER A 115 0.23 12.64 -10.97
CA SER A 115 -0.74 13.70 -11.33
C SER A 115 -0.90 13.88 -12.83
N SER A 116 0.13 13.60 -13.65
CA SER A 116 0.00 13.66 -15.11
C SER A 116 -0.96 12.61 -15.66
N LEU A 117 -1.24 11.52 -14.93
CA LEU A 117 -2.21 10.51 -15.36
C LEU A 117 -3.63 11.05 -15.48
N PHE A 118 -3.97 12.15 -14.79
CA PHE A 118 -5.25 12.84 -14.96
C PHE A 118 -5.44 13.48 -16.35
N GLN A 119 -4.40 13.55 -17.17
CA GLN A 119 -4.50 14.02 -18.55
C GLN A 119 -5.13 12.96 -19.48
N HIS A 120 -5.18 11.69 -19.06
CA HIS A 120 -5.85 10.62 -19.79
C HIS A 120 -7.35 10.60 -19.49
N ASP A 121 -8.14 9.99 -20.39
CA ASP A 121 -9.54 9.70 -20.15
C ASP A 121 -9.67 8.52 -19.18
N LEU A 122 -9.82 8.81 -17.89
CA LEU A 122 -9.88 7.81 -16.83
C LEU A 122 -11.32 7.36 -16.57
N THR A 123 -11.51 6.05 -16.36
CA THR A 123 -12.72 5.51 -15.75
C THR A 123 -12.85 5.97 -14.29
N ALA A 124 -14.04 5.81 -13.70
CA ALA A 124 -14.25 6.16 -12.28
C ALA A 124 -13.32 5.38 -11.33
N ALA A 125 -13.04 4.11 -11.64
CA ALA A 125 -12.13 3.27 -10.86
C ALA A 125 -10.67 3.74 -10.97
N GLU A 126 -10.21 4.07 -12.18
CA GLU A 126 -8.87 4.61 -12.41
C GLU A 126 -8.69 6.00 -11.80
N TYR A 127 -9.70 6.86 -11.90
CA TYR A 127 -9.69 8.17 -11.23
C TYR A 127 -9.50 8.01 -9.71
N LEU A 128 -10.25 7.10 -9.09
CA LEU A 128 -10.11 6.77 -7.67
C LEU A 128 -8.73 6.19 -7.34
N LYS A 129 -8.15 5.38 -8.25
CA LYS A 129 -6.79 4.83 -8.14
C LYS A 129 -5.74 5.93 -8.10
N VAL A 130 -5.76 6.86 -9.05
CA VAL A 130 -4.83 7.99 -9.10
C VAL A 130 -4.99 8.87 -7.85
N GLN A 131 -6.23 9.21 -7.48
CA GLN A 131 -6.51 10.02 -6.29
C GLN A 131 -6.01 9.36 -4.99
N SER A 132 -6.28 8.07 -4.82
CA SER A 132 -5.88 7.31 -3.62
C SER A 132 -4.36 7.19 -3.52
N THR A 133 -3.69 7.00 -4.66
CA THR A 133 -2.23 6.97 -4.74
C THR A 133 -1.61 8.31 -4.36
N LEU A 134 -2.13 9.42 -4.92
CA LEU A 134 -1.67 10.77 -4.55
C LEU A 134 -1.87 11.08 -3.07
N THR A 135 -2.97 10.62 -2.48
CA THR A 135 -3.24 10.79 -1.04
C THR A 135 -2.14 10.14 -0.19
N ILE A 136 -1.68 8.94 -0.57
CA ILE A 136 -0.54 8.30 0.10
C ILE A 136 0.75 9.10 -0.12
N LEU A 137 1.03 9.53 -1.35
CA LEU A 137 2.23 10.31 -1.66
C LEU A 137 2.29 11.63 -0.87
N PHE A 138 1.17 12.32 -0.66
CA PHE A 138 1.11 13.48 0.25
C PHE A 138 1.45 13.10 1.69
N GLY A 139 0.93 11.99 2.20
CA GLY A 139 1.30 11.47 3.53
C GLY A 139 2.79 11.16 3.66
N LEU A 140 3.40 10.56 2.64
CA LEU A 140 4.85 10.28 2.61
C LEU A 140 5.68 11.57 2.59
N ARG A 141 5.27 12.58 1.81
CA ARG A 141 5.91 13.91 1.79
C ARG A 141 5.86 14.56 3.17
N ASP A 142 4.68 14.56 3.79
CA ASP A 142 4.46 15.23 5.07
C ASP A 142 5.25 14.52 6.19
N THR A 143 5.28 13.19 6.18
CA THR A 143 6.12 12.37 7.08
C THR A 143 7.61 12.67 6.87
N THR A 144 8.07 12.72 5.61
CA THR A 144 9.46 13.07 5.29
C THR A 144 9.81 14.46 5.80
N THR A 145 8.90 15.42 5.65
CA THR A 145 9.08 16.79 6.14
C THR A 145 9.15 16.84 7.68
N GLU A 146 8.33 16.05 8.38
CA GLU A 146 8.42 15.93 9.84
C GLU A 146 9.79 15.36 10.26
N LEU A 147 10.26 14.29 9.61
CA LEU A 147 11.56 13.68 9.91
C LEU A 147 12.74 14.64 9.67
N LEU A 148 12.66 15.48 8.64
CA LEU A 148 13.64 16.53 8.36
C LEU A 148 13.65 17.62 9.43
N ASN A 149 12.47 18.10 9.82
CA ASN A 149 12.34 19.11 10.87
C ASN A 149 12.88 18.61 12.21
N ARG A 150 12.74 17.31 12.47
CA ARG A 150 13.28 16.64 13.67
C ARG A 150 14.76 16.26 13.54
N LYS A 151 15.38 16.47 12.37
CA LYS A 151 16.79 16.19 12.09
C LYS A 151 17.17 14.72 12.36
N LEU A 152 16.36 13.80 11.85
CA LEU A 152 16.63 12.36 11.93
C LEU A 152 18.06 12.03 11.47
N ARG A 153 18.84 11.34 12.31
CA ARG A 153 20.24 10.94 12.03
C ARG A 153 20.45 9.44 12.01
N SER A 154 19.55 8.67 12.62
CA SER A 154 19.65 7.22 12.66
C SER A 154 18.29 6.55 12.46
N SER A 155 18.30 5.39 11.80
CA SER A 155 17.12 4.52 11.68
C SER A 155 16.70 3.93 13.03
N GLN A 156 17.51 4.04 14.08
CA GLN A 156 17.15 3.61 15.43
C GLN A 156 16.39 4.67 16.24
N GLU A 157 16.28 5.89 15.72
CA GLU A 157 15.56 6.95 16.42
C GLU A 157 14.05 6.67 16.45
N PHE A 158 13.43 7.02 17.58
CA PHE A 158 12.02 6.78 17.83
C PHE A 158 11.11 7.39 16.75
N ASP A 159 11.48 8.57 16.22
CA ASP A 159 10.70 9.25 15.20
C ASP A 159 10.61 8.49 13.87
N TRP A 160 11.62 7.66 13.55
CA TRP A 160 11.56 6.69 12.45
C TRP A 160 10.89 5.38 12.87
N GLN A 161 11.24 4.85 14.04
CA GLN A 161 10.72 3.57 14.53
C GLN A 161 9.19 3.57 14.72
N LYS A 162 8.59 4.73 15.04
CA LYS A 162 7.14 4.87 15.18
C LYS A 162 6.38 4.86 13.84
N GLN A 163 7.06 5.02 12.71
CA GLN A 163 6.40 5.02 11.40
C GLN A 163 6.04 3.59 10.99
N LEU A 164 4.90 3.45 10.29
CA LEU A 164 4.57 2.20 9.61
C LEU A 164 5.41 2.10 8.33
N LYS A 165 6.24 1.08 8.27
CA LYS A 165 7.21 0.84 7.19
C LYS A 165 6.80 -0.38 6.41
N TYR A 166 7.07 -0.35 5.11
CA TYR A 166 6.80 -1.47 4.21
C TYR A 166 8.11 -1.91 3.59
N ARG A 167 8.32 -3.22 3.54
CA ARG A 167 9.55 -3.83 3.00
C ARG A 167 9.18 -4.97 2.06
N TYR A 168 10.07 -5.27 1.13
CA TYR A 168 9.92 -6.37 0.20
C TYR A 168 11.19 -7.21 0.19
N ALA A 169 11.05 -8.50 0.49
CA ALA A 169 12.13 -9.47 0.36
C ALA A 169 12.01 -10.15 -1.00
N ALA A 170 12.90 -9.78 -1.92
CA ALA A 170 12.90 -10.31 -3.28
C ALA A 170 13.17 -11.83 -3.35
N GLU A 171 13.96 -12.36 -2.42
CA GLU A 171 14.27 -13.80 -2.33
C GLU A 171 13.05 -14.64 -1.96
N GLU A 172 12.20 -14.11 -1.08
CA GLU A 172 10.97 -14.79 -0.60
C GLU A 172 9.73 -14.41 -1.42
N ASN A 173 9.84 -13.44 -2.33
CA ASN A 173 8.71 -12.81 -3.03
C ASN A 173 7.58 -12.40 -2.07
N GLN A 174 7.96 -11.72 -0.98
CA GLN A 174 7.06 -11.42 0.12
C GLN A 174 7.27 -9.99 0.60
N SER A 175 6.16 -9.28 0.84
CA SER A 175 6.17 -7.98 1.49
C SER A 175 5.88 -8.11 2.98
N TYR A 176 6.41 -7.18 3.77
CA TYR A 176 6.24 -7.12 5.22
C TYR A 176 5.90 -5.71 5.64
N MET A 177 5.13 -5.61 6.71
CA MET A 177 4.87 -4.39 7.43
C MET A 177 5.72 -4.39 8.71
N GLU A 178 6.38 -3.27 8.99
CA GLU A 178 7.17 -3.07 10.20
C GLU A 178 6.71 -1.83 10.97
N VAL A 179 6.54 -1.97 12.29
CA VAL A 179 6.32 -0.83 13.20
C VAL A 179 6.98 -1.11 14.55
N MET A 180 7.74 -0.15 15.07
CA MET A 180 8.45 -0.26 16.37
C MET A 180 9.26 -1.56 16.52
N GLY A 181 9.98 -1.97 15.47
CA GLY A 181 10.79 -3.19 15.46
C GLY A 181 10.00 -4.50 15.49
N ARG A 182 8.71 -4.49 15.16
CA ARG A 182 7.87 -5.68 14.95
C ARG A 182 7.53 -5.79 13.48
N ASN A 183 7.66 -7.00 12.95
CA ASN A 183 7.39 -7.31 11.54
C ASN A 183 6.19 -8.25 11.44
N MET A 184 5.37 -8.05 10.42
CA MET A 184 4.27 -8.94 10.05
C MET A 184 4.24 -9.11 8.54
N ASN A 185 3.85 -10.28 8.07
CA ASN A 185 3.63 -10.53 6.66
C ASN A 185 2.52 -9.63 6.11
N TYR A 186 2.74 -9.09 4.92
CA TYR A 186 1.64 -8.55 4.13
C TYR A 186 0.88 -9.72 3.52
N GLU A 187 -0.42 -9.84 3.84
CA GLU A 187 -1.22 -11.02 3.48
C GLU A 187 -1.82 -10.97 2.08
N TYR A 188 -1.64 -9.88 1.32
CA TYR A 188 -2.12 -9.76 -0.06
C TYR A 188 -3.62 -10.07 -0.23
N GLU A 189 -4.46 -9.57 0.69
CA GLU A 189 -5.92 -9.66 0.53
C GLU A 189 -6.41 -8.64 -0.49
N PHE A 190 -7.16 -9.08 -1.50
CA PHE A 190 -7.76 -8.17 -2.47
C PHE A 190 -8.91 -7.39 -1.83
N SER A 191 -8.74 -6.07 -1.73
CA SER A 191 -9.73 -5.18 -1.13
C SER A 191 -10.26 -4.09 -2.09
N GLY A 192 -9.81 -4.11 -3.35
CA GLY A 192 -10.10 -3.07 -4.33
C GLY A 192 -9.45 -1.72 -4.00
N CYS A 193 -9.71 -0.73 -4.84
CA CYS A 193 -9.31 0.64 -4.57
C CYS A 193 -10.35 1.34 -3.71
N LYS A 194 -9.97 1.68 -2.47
CA LYS A 194 -10.84 2.40 -1.53
C LYS A 194 -10.46 3.87 -1.47
N PRO A 195 -11.44 4.79 -1.32
CA PRO A 195 -11.12 6.19 -1.07
C PRO A 195 -10.30 6.31 0.21
N ARG A 196 -9.16 6.99 0.12
CA ARG A 196 -8.27 7.21 1.25
C ARG A 196 -8.45 8.62 1.80
N LEU A 197 -8.50 8.72 3.12
CA LEU A 197 -8.46 10.00 3.82
C LEU A 197 -7.00 10.44 3.96
N VAL A 198 -6.79 11.75 3.86
CA VAL A 198 -5.48 12.35 4.14
C VAL A 198 -5.12 12.03 5.58
N GLN A 199 -3.97 11.39 5.78
CA GLN A 199 -3.52 11.03 7.12
C GLN A 199 -2.98 12.27 7.83
N HIS A 200 -3.69 12.75 8.85
CA HIS A 200 -3.19 13.77 9.75
C HIS A 200 -2.30 13.16 10.86
N PRO A 201 -1.42 13.94 11.50
CA PRO A 201 -0.49 13.44 12.53
C PRO A 201 -1.18 12.66 13.67
N ASN A 202 -2.40 13.07 14.05
CA ASN A 202 -3.18 12.37 15.07
C ASN A 202 -3.67 11.00 14.57
N SER A 203 -4.24 10.95 13.36
CA SER A 203 -4.64 9.69 12.71
C SER A 203 -3.46 8.71 12.59
N ASN A 204 -2.28 9.21 12.20
CA ASN A 204 -1.09 8.38 12.08
C ASN A 204 -0.67 7.75 13.42
N ARG A 205 -0.72 8.52 14.54
CA ARG A 205 -0.47 7.98 15.89
C ARG A 205 -1.45 6.88 16.28
N PHE A 206 -2.74 7.06 15.97
CA PHE A 206 -3.75 6.04 16.23
C PHE A 206 -3.49 4.76 15.44
N PHE A 207 -3.17 4.87 14.15
CA PHE A 207 -2.85 3.71 13.32
C PHE A 207 -1.58 2.99 13.77
N THR A 208 -0.51 3.72 14.08
CA THR A 208 0.72 3.16 14.66
C THR A 208 0.41 2.39 15.94
N PHE A 209 -0.36 2.98 16.86
CA PHE A 209 -0.71 2.35 18.12
C PHE A 209 -1.56 1.09 17.90
N ALA A 210 -2.61 1.19 17.09
CA ALA A 210 -3.48 0.06 16.80
C ALA A 210 -2.70 -1.10 16.15
N MET A 211 -1.83 -0.80 15.18
CA MET A 211 -1.02 -1.81 14.51
C MET A 211 -0.02 -2.47 15.47
N TYR A 212 0.68 -1.67 16.27
CA TYR A 212 1.62 -2.18 17.27
C TYR A 212 0.92 -3.07 18.31
N THR A 213 -0.25 -2.67 18.79
CA THR A 213 -1.02 -3.45 19.75
C THR A 213 -1.58 -4.72 19.12
N PHE A 214 -2.08 -4.66 17.87
CA PHE A 214 -2.51 -5.84 17.11
C PHE A 214 -1.38 -6.88 17.01
N MET A 215 -0.16 -6.42 16.72
CA MET A 215 1.03 -7.29 16.64
C MET A 215 1.50 -7.88 17.99
N ASN A 216 1.08 -7.33 19.15
CA ASN A 216 1.58 -7.77 20.46
C ASN A 216 0.50 -8.37 21.39
N VAL A 217 -0.77 -7.97 21.29
CA VAL A 217 -1.78 -8.22 22.34
C VAL A 217 -3.13 -8.71 21.79
N ASN A 218 -3.24 -9.04 20.50
CA ASN A 218 -4.43 -9.61 19.84
C ASN A 218 -5.71 -8.75 19.82
N TYR A 219 -5.79 -7.62 20.54
CA TYR A 219 -6.94 -6.71 20.49
C TYR A 219 -6.57 -5.26 20.79
N VAL A 220 -7.30 -4.33 20.16
CA VAL A 220 -7.19 -2.89 20.38
C VAL A 220 -8.56 -2.36 20.77
N LEU A 221 -8.67 -1.73 21.93
CA LEU A 221 -9.90 -1.05 22.33
C LEU A 221 -9.72 0.46 22.14
N VAL A 222 -10.37 1.01 21.12
CA VAL A 222 -10.40 2.46 20.89
C VAL A 222 -11.67 3.01 21.53
N LYS A 223 -11.52 3.90 22.51
CA LYS A 223 -12.62 4.71 23.05
C LYS A 223 -12.44 6.13 22.54
N GLY A 224 -13.46 6.64 21.86
CA GLY A 224 -13.57 8.05 21.49
C GLY A 224 -14.96 8.54 21.87
N ASP A 225 -15.06 9.82 22.24
CA ASP A 225 -16.35 10.48 22.40
C ASP A 225 -16.94 10.70 21.00
N ILE A 226 -18.20 10.34 20.82
CA ILE A 226 -18.96 10.62 19.60
C ILE A 226 -19.35 12.10 19.66
N GLU A 227 -18.43 13.01 19.38
CA GLU A 227 -18.86 14.31 18.89
C GLU A 227 -19.36 14.09 17.46
N THR A 228 -20.68 14.11 17.35
CA THR A 228 -21.42 14.08 16.10
C THR A 228 -20.88 15.17 15.17
N GLU A 229 -20.23 14.79 14.07
CA GLU A 229 -20.17 15.61 12.87
C GLU A 229 -21.59 15.78 12.31
N LYS A 230 -22.33 16.70 12.93
CA LYS A 230 -23.44 17.42 12.31
C LYS A 230 -23.03 18.88 12.29
N ASN A 231 -22.53 19.32 11.14
CA ASN A 231 -22.82 20.62 10.53
C ASN A 231 -22.41 20.56 9.06
#